data_AF-A0A2G2YPE0-F1
#
_entry.id   AF-A0A2G2YPE0-F1
#
_cell.length_a   1.000
_cell.length_b   1.000
_cell.length_c   1.000
_cell.angle_alpha   90.00
_cell.angle_beta   90.00
_cell.angle_gamma   90.00
#
_symmetry.space_group_name_H-M   'P 1'
#
loop_
_entity.id
_entity.type
_entity.pdbx_description
1 polymer ?
#
loop_
_entity_poly.entity_id
_entity_poly.type
_entity_poly.pdbx_seq_one_letter_code
_entity_poly.pdbx_strand_id
1 'polypeptide(L)'
;MMNWVVQDVPAILNAECYCFNSISAFHMYLLFWEIKGKPFQAESELYEDIPSLESCCSPEIWELWRKEESLMGKVSSGKLYNSSRVIEGLYLDLVAKENDGQNLWALGPFNPLLSEQNQDSNKHHQALYWLDKQETNSVIYEQLLPYLIKKSKNLPSG
;
A
#
# COMPACT_ATOMS: atom_id res chain seq x y z
N MET A 1 -8.69 4.59 -3.42
CA MET A 1 -8.71 5.13 -4.79
C MET A 1 -10.16 5.35 -5.19
N MET A 2 -10.50 6.48 -5.80
CA MET A 2 -11.86 6.85 -6.20
C MET A 2 -11.81 7.53 -7.58
N ASN A 3 -11.19 6.89 -8.57
CA ASN A 3 -10.97 7.43 -9.92
C ASN A 3 -12.29 7.84 -10.60
N TRP A 4 -13.41 7.26 -10.18
CA TRP A 4 -14.73 7.62 -10.69
C TRP A 4 -15.14 9.08 -10.42
N VAL A 5 -14.58 9.73 -9.39
CA VAL A 5 -14.89 11.14 -9.06
C VAL A 5 -14.10 12.14 -9.90
N VAL A 6 -13.10 11.68 -10.65
CA VAL A 6 -12.17 12.52 -11.42
C VAL A 6 -12.17 12.15 -12.92
N GLN A 7 -13.23 11.49 -13.38
CA GLN A 7 -13.37 11.06 -14.79
C GLN A 7 -13.41 12.22 -15.79
N ASP A 8 -13.76 13.42 -15.32
CA ASP A 8 -13.84 14.67 -16.07
C ASP A 8 -12.51 15.42 -16.17
N VAL A 9 -11.51 15.08 -15.34
CA VAL A 9 -10.19 15.72 -15.34
C VAL A 9 -9.52 15.73 -16.72
N PRO A 10 -9.57 14.67 -17.54
CA PRO A 10 -9.00 14.70 -18.89
C PRO A 10 -9.59 15.78 -19.82
N ALA A 11 -10.79 16.30 -19.54
CA ALA A 11 -11.41 17.38 -20.29
C ALA A 11 -10.99 18.78 -19.79
N ILE A 12 -10.33 18.87 -18.63
CA ILE A 12 -9.87 20.13 -18.05
C ILE A 12 -8.49 20.46 -18.64
N LEU A 13 -8.38 21.60 -19.31
CA LEU A 13 -7.13 22.04 -19.91
C LEU A 13 -6.03 22.22 -18.86
N ASN A 14 -4.85 21.64 -19.14
CA ASN A 14 -3.66 21.67 -18.27
C ASN A 14 -3.83 20.99 -16.89
N ALA A 15 -4.84 20.15 -16.71
CA ALA A 15 -4.97 19.33 -15.51
C ALA A 15 -4.31 17.96 -15.70
N GLU A 16 -3.57 17.50 -14.70
CA GLU A 16 -3.02 16.15 -14.64
C GLU A 16 -3.53 15.45 -13.38
N CYS A 17 -3.85 14.17 -13.49
CA CYS A 17 -4.30 13.36 -12.37
C CYS A 17 -3.26 12.28 -12.07
N TYR A 18 -2.91 12.10 -10.80
CA TYR A 18 -1.92 11.12 -10.38
C TYR A 18 -2.56 10.12 -9.41
N CYS A 19 -2.26 8.85 -9.60
CA CYS A 19 -2.81 7.80 -8.75
C CYS A 19 -1.79 7.44 -7.66
N PHE A 20 -2.12 7.78 -6.41
CA PHE A 20 -1.31 7.39 -5.28
C PHE A 20 -1.59 5.93 -4.89
N ASN A 21 -0.55 5.10 -5.00
CA ASN A 21 -0.54 3.72 -4.58
C ASN A 21 0.04 3.62 -3.17
N SER A 22 -0.84 3.35 -2.21
CA SER A 22 -0.49 3.17 -0.80
C SER A 22 0.00 1.76 -0.47
N ILE A 23 -0.03 0.85 -1.46
CA ILE A 23 0.42 -0.53 -1.32
C ILE A 23 1.86 -0.63 -1.83
N SER A 24 2.64 -1.55 -1.27
CA SER A 24 4.02 -1.80 -1.66
C SER A 24 4.14 -2.20 -3.14
N ALA A 25 5.27 -1.83 -3.77
CA ALA A 25 5.52 -2.22 -5.17
C ALA A 25 5.62 -3.74 -5.32
N PHE A 26 6.15 -4.42 -4.31
CA PHE A 26 6.16 -5.88 -4.23
C PHE A 26 4.76 -6.49 -4.40
N HIS A 27 3.80 -6.04 -3.59
CA HIS A 27 2.44 -6.58 -3.62
C HIS A 27 1.72 -6.25 -4.94
N MET A 28 1.99 -5.08 -5.52
CA MET A 28 1.48 -4.74 -6.84
C MET A 28 2.01 -5.67 -7.94
N TYR A 29 3.30 -6.02 -7.90
CA TYR A 29 3.86 -6.97 -8.86
C TYR A 29 3.27 -8.37 -8.66
N LEU A 30 3.12 -8.83 -7.41
CA LEU A 30 2.48 -10.11 -7.09
C LEU A 30 1.06 -10.20 -7.66
N LEU A 31 0.28 -9.13 -7.57
CA LEU A 31 -1.05 -9.04 -8.17
C LEU A 31 -1.00 -9.28 -9.68
N PHE A 32 -0.11 -8.59 -10.40
CA PHE A 32 0.04 -8.80 -11.86
C PHE A 32 0.50 -10.22 -12.20
N TRP A 33 1.43 -10.76 -11.42
CA TRP A 33 1.92 -12.12 -11.59
C TRP A 33 0.81 -13.17 -11.39
N GLU A 34 -0.03 -13.03 -10.35
CA GLU A 34 -1.16 -13.94 -10.11
C GLU A 34 -2.25 -13.82 -11.18
N ILE A 35 -2.61 -12.60 -11.61
CA ILE A 35 -3.58 -12.36 -12.69
C ILE A 35 -3.13 -12.99 -14.00
N LYS A 36 -1.84 -12.94 -14.33
CA LYS A 36 -1.30 -13.53 -15.55
C LYS A 36 -1.16 -15.06 -15.51
N GLY A 37 -1.64 -15.70 -14.45
CA GLY A 37 -1.55 -17.15 -14.29
C GLY A 37 -0.16 -17.62 -13.88
N LYS A 38 0.58 -16.80 -13.13
CA LYS A 38 1.91 -17.10 -12.58
C LYS A 38 2.95 -17.45 -13.66
N PRO A 39 3.13 -16.61 -14.69
CA PRO A 39 4.07 -16.89 -15.78
C PRO A 39 5.51 -16.76 -15.26
N PHE A 40 6.24 -17.89 -15.22
CA PHE A 40 7.62 -18.08 -14.73
C PHE A 40 7.83 -18.11 -13.20
N GLN A 41 8.59 -19.14 -12.78
CA GLN A 41 9.31 -19.27 -11.52
C GLN A 41 10.81 -19.08 -11.81
N ALA A 42 11.34 -17.87 -11.63
CA ALA A 42 12.76 -17.70 -11.38
C ALA A 42 12.90 -17.44 -9.88
N GLU A 43 13.57 -18.36 -9.17
CA GLU A 43 13.72 -18.39 -7.70
C GLU A 43 12.44 -18.81 -6.96
N SER A 44 12.06 -20.08 -7.13
CA SER A 44 10.81 -20.69 -6.63
C SER A 44 10.66 -20.74 -5.11
N GLU A 45 11.72 -20.53 -4.32
CA GLU A 45 11.64 -20.70 -2.85
C GLU A 45 10.90 -19.56 -2.14
N LEU A 46 10.83 -18.35 -2.72
CA LEU A 46 10.19 -17.19 -2.08
C LEU A 46 8.67 -17.11 -2.28
N TYR A 47 8.12 -17.84 -3.25
CA TYR A 47 6.73 -17.66 -3.71
C TYR A 47 5.78 -18.80 -3.30
N GLU A 48 6.28 -19.93 -2.79
CA GLU A 48 5.42 -21.04 -2.33
C GLU A 48 4.65 -20.69 -1.05
N ASP A 49 5.23 -19.86 -0.18
CA ASP A 49 4.62 -19.46 1.10
C ASP A 49 3.73 -18.20 0.99
N ILE A 50 3.57 -17.64 -0.21
CA ILE A 50 2.76 -16.42 -0.39
C ILE A 50 1.27 -16.79 -0.36
N PRO A 51 0.49 -16.25 0.60
CA PRO A 51 -0.94 -16.49 0.63
C PRO A 51 -1.61 -16.05 -0.67
N SER A 52 -2.56 -16.84 -1.17
CA SER A 52 -3.32 -16.44 -2.37
C SER A 52 -3.97 -15.09 -2.14
N LEU A 53 -3.93 -14.26 -3.18
CA LEU A 53 -4.46 -12.92 -3.16
C LEU A 53 -5.99 -12.87 -3.00
N GLU A 54 -6.70 -13.95 -3.37
CA GLU A 54 -8.13 -14.11 -3.05
C GLU A 54 -8.41 -14.05 -1.54
N SER A 55 -7.45 -14.46 -0.71
CA SER A 55 -7.59 -14.43 0.76
C SER A 55 -7.33 -13.07 1.38
N CYS A 56 -6.71 -12.14 0.63
CA CYS A 56 -6.25 -10.86 1.13
C CYS A 56 -7.34 -9.79 1.20
N CYS A 57 -8.40 -9.91 0.40
CA CYS A 57 -9.46 -8.92 0.27
C CYS A 57 -10.82 -9.58 0.09
N SER A 58 -11.89 -8.90 0.50
CA SER A 58 -13.25 -9.40 0.26
C SER A 58 -13.62 -9.28 -1.24
N PRO A 59 -14.58 -10.08 -1.74
CA PRO A 59 -15.03 -9.99 -3.13
C PRO A 59 -15.47 -8.58 -3.55
N GLU A 60 -16.06 -7.80 -2.63
CA GLU A 60 -16.50 -6.42 -2.87
C GLU A 60 -15.30 -5.48 -3.09
N ILE A 61 -14.21 -5.67 -2.35
CA ILE A 61 -12.97 -4.92 -2.54
C ILE A 61 -12.36 -5.26 -3.90
N TRP A 62 -12.39 -6.53 -4.30
CA TRP A 62 -11.93 -6.95 -5.64
C TRP A 62 -12.77 -6.34 -6.76
N GLU A 63 -14.08 -6.29 -6.59
CA GLU A 63 -14.97 -5.66 -7.56
C GLU A 63 -14.69 -4.15 -7.69
N LEU A 64 -14.50 -3.47 -6.56
CA LEU A 64 -14.11 -2.06 -6.54
C LEU A 64 -12.77 -1.87 -7.26
N TRP A 65 -11.78 -2.70 -6.98
CA TRP A 65 -10.46 -2.63 -7.60
C TRP A 65 -10.54 -2.76 -9.12
N ARG A 66 -11.29 -3.75 -9.63
CA ARG A 66 -11.47 -3.93 -11.09
C ARG A 66 -12.14 -2.71 -11.74
N LYS A 67 -13.13 -2.12 -11.08
CA LYS A 67 -13.78 -0.89 -11.55
C LYS A 67 -12.78 0.27 -11.60
N GLU A 68 -12.00 0.45 -10.55
CA GLU A 68 -10.97 1.49 -10.45
C GLU A 68 -9.89 1.32 -11.52
N GLU A 69 -9.38 0.10 -11.72
CA GLU A 69 -8.37 -0.25 -12.72
C GLU A 69 -8.82 0.09 -14.15
N SER A 70 -10.08 -0.21 -14.49
CA SER A 70 -10.63 0.13 -15.81
C SER A 70 -10.67 1.63 -16.11
N LEU A 71 -10.66 2.47 -15.07
CA LEU A 71 -10.66 3.93 -15.15
C LEU A 71 -9.24 4.52 -15.09
N MET A 72 -8.30 3.86 -14.40
CA MET A 72 -6.91 4.29 -14.23
C MET A 72 -6.25 4.65 -15.56
N GLY A 73 -6.39 3.78 -16.57
CA GLY A 73 -5.78 3.97 -17.89
C GLY A 73 -6.31 5.18 -18.67
N LYS A 74 -7.45 5.74 -18.26
CA LYS A 74 -8.12 6.86 -18.96
C LYS A 74 -7.88 8.20 -18.28
N VAL A 75 -7.64 8.19 -16.97
CA VAL A 75 -7.64 9.40 -16.15
C VAL A 75 -6.24 9.74 -15.63
N SER A 76 -5.38 8.74 -15.40
CA SER A 76 -4.11 8.93 -14.72
C SER A 76 -2.95 9.27 -15.66
N SER A 77 -2.21 10.32 -15.33
CA SER A 77 -0.91 10.68 -15.91
C SER A 77 0.25 9.84 -15.34
N GLY A 78 0.01 9.06 -14.29
CA GLY A 78 0.94 8.08 -13.76
C GLY A 78 0.76 7.79 -12.26
N LYS A 79 1.61 6.91 -11.74
CA LYS A 79 1.46 6.32 -10.40
C LYS A 79 2.51 6.85 -9.42
N LEU A 80 2.08 7.22 -8.23
CA LEU A 80 2.94 7.63 -7.12
C LEU A 80 3.00 6.50 -6.09
N TYR A 81 4.21 6.13 -5.66
CA TYR A 81 4.43 5.12 -4.63
C TYR A 81 5.04 5.75 -3.39
N ASN A 82 4.50 5.41 -2.22
CA ASN A 82 5.17 5.66 -0.94
C ASN A 82 6.27 4.62 -0.70
N SER A 83 7.27 4.64 -1.58
CA SER A 83 8.40 3.72 -1.60
C SER A 83 9.63 4.43 -2.16
N SER A 84 10.77 3.75 -2.14
CA SER A 84 12.02 4.23 -2.74
C SER A 84 12.75 3.09 -3.45
N ARG A 85 13.66 3.44 -4.36
CA ARG A 85 14.53 2.46 -5.01
C ARG A 85 15.44 1.72 -4.03
N VAL A 86 15.77 2.32 -2.89
CA VAL A 86 16.58 1.68 -1.84
C VAL A 86 15.82 0.54 -1.17
N ILE A 87 14.50 0.65 -1.03
CA ILE A 87 13.66 -0.34 -0.33
C ILE A 87 13.07 -1.36 -1.32
N GLU A 88 12.52 -0.91 -2.46
CA GLU A 88 11.76 -1.77 -3.39
C GLU A 88 12.21 -1.63 -4.85
N GLY A 89 13.46 -1.24 -5.12
CA GLY A 89 13.95 -0.93 -6.47
C GLY A 89 13.64 -2.00 -7.52
N LEU A 90 13.89 -3.27 -7.20
CA LEU A 90 13.58 -4.41 -8.09
C LEU A 90 12.10 -4.44 -8.47
N TYR A 91 11.21 -4.36 -7.47
CA TYR A 91 9.76 -4.46 -7.71
C TYR A 91 9.20 -3.22 -8.39
N LEU A 92 9.76 -2.03 -8.13
CA LEU A 92 9.41 -0.82 -8.87
C LEU A 92 9.71 -0.96 -10.36
N ASP A 93 10.86 -1.57 -10.71
CA ASP A 93 11.22 -1.81 -12.12
C ASP A 93 10.34 -2.90 -12.75
N LEU A 94 9.99 -3.95 -12.00
CA LEU A 94 9.06 -4.98 -12.48
C LEU A 94 7.66 -4.42 -12.72
N VAL A 95 7.12 -3.64 -11.77
CA VAL A 95 5.83 -2.96 -11.93
C VAL A 95 5.86 -1.99 -13.10
N ALA A 96 6.95 -1.25 -13.32
CA ALA A 96 7.05 -0.33 -14.45
C ALA A 96 6.97 -1.05 -15.81
N LYS A 97 7.51 -2.27 -15.92
CA LYS A 97 7.39 -3.11 -17.14
C LYS A 97 5.95 -3.56 -17.39
N GLU A 98 5.16 -3.72 -16.34
CA GLU A 98 3.76 -4.11 -16.40
C GLU A 98 2.82 -2.94 -16.75
N ASN A 99 3.30 -1.70 -16.68
CA ASN A 99 2.46 -0.51 -16.66
C ASN A 99 2.23 0.15 -18.03
N ASP A 100 2.50 -0.56 -19.13
CA ASP A 100 2.26 -0.16 -20.53
C ASP A 100 2.66 1.30 -20.87
N GLY A 101 3.78 1.77 -20.32
CA GLY A 101 4.32 3.10 -20.59
C GLY A 101 3.79 4.23 -19.70
N GLN A 102 2.94 3.95 -18.70
CA GLN A 102 2.61 4.92 -17.67
C GLN A 102 3.82 5.21 -16.78
N ASN A 103 4.03 6.49 -16.50
CA ASN A 103 5.07 6.93 -15.58
C ASN A 103 4.81 6.45 -14.16
N LEU A 104 5.88 6.11 -13.46
CA LEU A 104 5.87 5.67 -12.07
C LEU A 104 6.93 6.46 -11.28
N TRP A 105 6.53 7.02 -10.15
CA TRP A 105 7.42 7.74 -9.24
C TRP A 105 7.37 7.17 -7.84
N ALA A 106 8.54 6.81 -7.31
CA ALA A 106 8.74 6.41 -5.93
C ALA A 106 9.17 7.65 -5.13
N LEU A 107 8.27 8.19 -4.33
CA LEU A 107 8.45 9.47 -3.61
C LEU A 107 8.56 9.30 -2.08
N GLY A 108 8.56 8.05 -1.62
CA GLY A 108 8.62 7.71 -0.20
C GLY A 108 10.03 7.46 0.33
N PRO A 109 10.16 7.13 1.63
CA PRO A 109 9.06 7.12 2.59
C PRO A 109 8.57 8.54 2.91
N PHE A 110 7.26 8.75 2.87
CA PHE A 110 6.66 10.02 3.21
C PHE A 110 6.81 10.33 4.68
N ASN A 111 7.20 11.58 4.98
CA ASN A 111 7.31 12.06 6.34
C ASN A 111 5.93 11.99 7.03
N PRO A 112 5.85 11.51 8.28
CA PRO A 112 4.64 11.62 9.07
C PRO A 112 4.19 13.07 9.12
N LEU A 113 2.90 13.30 8.94
CA LEU A 113 2.34 14.62 9.17
C LEU A 113 2.60 14.97 10.63
N LEU A 114 3.29 16.09 10.87
CA LEU A 114 3.24 16.74 12.16
C LEU A 114 1.80 17.19 12.31
N SER A 115 0.95 16.35 12.91
CA SER A 115 -0.33 16.82 13.43
C SER A 115 -0.01 18.10 14.18
N GLU A 116 -0.72 19.20 13.90
CA GLU A 116 -0.65 20.41 14.72
C GLU A 116 -0.54 19.94 16.15
N GLN A 117 0.66 20.06 16.72
CA GLN A 117 0.85 19.76 18.13
C GLN A 117 -0.12 20.73 18.75
N ASN A 118 -1.19 20.16 19.30
CA ASN A 118 -2.21 20.91 20.01
C ASN A 118 -1.49 22.02 20.74
N GLN A 119 -1.94 23.26 20.57
CA GLN A 119 -1.36 24.42 21.25
C GLN A 119 -1.32 24.23 22.79
N ASP A 120 -1.91 23.15 23.32
CA ASP A 120 -1.52 22.45 24.54
C ASP A 120 -0.17 21.71 24.42
N SER A 121 0.92 22.47 24.40
CA SER A 121 2.31 22.00 24.57
C SER A 121 2.57 21.22 25.88
N ASN A 122 1.56 21.07 26.74
CA ASN A 122 1.64 20.42 28.06
C ASN A 122 1.07 19.00 28.14
N LYS A 123 0.52 18.44 27.05
CA LYS A 123 0.00 17.06 27.05
C LYS A 123 0.88 16.13 26.23
N HIS A 124 2.11 15.90 26.70
CA HIS A 124 2.86 14.73 26.27
C HIS A 124 1.99 13.49 26.49
N HIS A 125 1.81 12.67 25.45
CA HIS A 125 1.07 11.42 25.58
C HIS A 125 1.73 10.57 26.67
N GLN A 126 0.94 9.98 27.59
CA GLN A 126 1.46 9.26 28.76
C GLN A 126 2.49 8.17 28.40
N ALA A 127 2.34 7.56 27.20
CA ALA A 127 3.29 6.59 26.69
C ALA A 127 4.70 7.20 26.47
N LEU A 128 4.81 8.46 26.03
CA LEU A 128 6.12 9.13 25.83
C LEU A 128 6.85 9.29 27.17
N TYR A 129 6.14 9.75 28.21
CA TYR A 129 6.73 9.87 29.55
C TYR A 129 7.18 8.52 30.14
N TRP A 130 6.47 7.44 29.81
CA TRP A 130 6.89 6.10 30.20
C TRP A 130 8.09 5.61 29.38
N LEU A 131 8.13 5.91 28.08
CA LEU A 131 9.24 5.59 27.17
C LEU A 131 10.54 6.29 27.59
N ASP A 132 10.46 7.55 28.03
CA ASP A 132 11.61 8.35 28.49
C ASP A 132 12.34 7.71 29.69
N LYS A 133 11.70 6.77 30.41
CA LYS A 133 12.27 6.06 31.56
C LYS A 133 12.90 4.72 31.22
N GLN A 134 12.78 4.26 29.98
CA GLN A 134 13.30 2.96 29.56
C GLN A 134 14.74 3.09 29.03
N GLU A 135 15.53 2.03 29.16
CA GLU A 135 16.84 1.96 28.52
C GLU A 135 16.73 2.01 26.98
N THR A 136 17.78 2.48 26.30
CA THR A 136 17.78 2.55 24.84
C THR A 136 17.60 1.16 24.21
N ASN A 137 16.68 1.05 23.25
CA ASN A 137 16.34 -0.20 22.53
C ASN A 137 15.77 -1.34 23.42
N SER A 138 15.22 -1.05 24.61
CA SER A 138 14.64 -2.09 25.49
C SER A 138 13.14 -2.34 25.30
N VAL A 139 12.45 -1.47 24.54
CA VAL A 139 10.99 -1.52 24.36
C VAL A 139 10.64 -2.10 23.00
N ILE A 140 9.67 -3.03 22.99
CA ILE A 140 9.06 -3.57 21.78
C ILE A 140 7.71 -2.88 21.57
N TYR A 141 7.51 -2.28 20.39
CA TYR A 141 6.22 -1.73 19.99
C TYR A 141 5.39 -2.81 19.30
N GLU A 142 4.19 -3.08 19.81
CA GLU A 142 3.25 -4.02 19.22
C GLU A 142 1.97 -3.29 18.76
N GLN A 143 1.60 -3.48 17.49
CA GLN A 143 0.35 -2.98 16.94
C GLN A 143 -0.26 -4.03 16.03
N LEU A 144 -1.47 -4.47 16.36
CA LEU A 144 -2.28 -5.34 15.51
C LEU A 144 -3.35 -4.51 14.82
N LEU A 145 -3.47 -4.66 13.50
CA LEU A 145 -4.54 -4.01 12.76
C LEU A 145 -5.91 -4.52 13.24
N PRO A 146 -6.90 -3.64 13.51
CA PRO A 146 -8.16 -4.00 14.15
C PRO A 146 -8.94 -5.15 13.50
N TYR A 147 -8.77 -5.33 12.18
CA TYR A 147 -9.47 -6.37 11.41
C TYR A 147 -8.96 -7.79 11.70
N LEU A 148 -7.69 -7.94 12.11
CA LEU A 148 -7.09 -9.25 12.41
C LEU A 148 -7.58 -9.85 13.74
N ILE A 149 -7.93 -9.00 14.71
CA ILE A 149 -8.40 -9.42 16.04
C ILE A 149 -9.76 -10.15 15.96
N LYS A 150 -10.59 -9.83 14.96
CA LYS A 150 -11.92 -10.46 14.82
C LYS A 150 -11.86 -11.89 14.29
N LYS A 151 -10.81 -12.26 13.55
CA LYS A 151 -10.62 -13.62 12.98
C LYS A 151 -10.09 -14.62 14.00
N SER A 152 -9.27 -14.18 14.95
CA SER A 152 -8.69 -15.03 16.01
C SER A 152 -9.72 -15.56 17.02
N LYS A 153 -10.84 -14.84 17.25
CA LYS A 153 -11.86 -15.23 18.22
C LYS A 153 -12.83 -16.34 17.76
N ASN A 154 -12.72 -16.80 16.51
CA ASN A 154 -13.62 -17.80 15.92
C ASN A 154 -12.98 -19.19 15.71
N LEU A 155 -11.79 -19.43 16.26
CA LEU A 155 -11.24 -20.78 16.31
C LEU A 155 -11.90 -21.54 17.48
N PRO A 156 -12.53 -22.71 17.25
CA PRO A 156 -13.03 -23.52 18.35
C PRO A 156 -11.84 -23.95 19.22
N SER A 157 -11.91 -23.63 20.51
CA SER A 157 -11.11 -24.29 21.53
C SER A 157 -11.38 -25.80 21.43
N GLY A 158 -10.31 -26.57 21.27
CA GLY A 158 -10.34 -28.02 21.08
C GLY A 158 -10.94 -28.80 22.25
#